data_AF-A0A8S1N8A8-F1
#
_entry.id   AF-A0A8S1N8A8-F1
#
_cell.length_a   1.000
_cell.length_b   1.000
_cell.length_c   1.000
_cell.angle_alpha   90.00
_cell.angle_beta   90.00
_cell.angle_gamma   90.00
#
_symmetry.space_group_name_H-M   'P 1'
#
loop_
_entity.id
_entity.type
_entity.pdbx_description
1 polymer ?
#
loop_
_entity_poly.entity_id
_entity_poly.type
_entity_poly.pdbx_seq_one_letter_code
_entity_poly.pdbx_strand_id
1 'polypeptide(L)'
;MNIFDKQKCCVCSKGLQILLMRFSSYCKKCHQSVCMSCSTNRIKLYSIPNEMVQDFDKPQRVCDNCYKDYLYYQDLITKYNLQWNTKSLFFNILLGEKKRKIKIQQPLELNEKQNIEKDILTGRSDAHLLNYSIREFVTQCQQGQTLQQIRSSIIRVLELFIVHHPTIGYCQGMSFIATICLCLSDEEGAFHIMNHLFSVIIPFRFFSSSSGASLIGYQAEINFIKEMILVNDFQEKTKLVKFVELQGPQFLLTLMIQVLNISSLLVTWKEMFKIKSFIPIDKAVLYTLKTAVIKNVDLMSSKPLNILGKFVYYTNLIEIFQNENIYFTKFERIIYIEQFYSKTSRSWVSNDSNILNKLKNISNFEVDEIASLQIEFKKNCLDQKIVQINQQQRQSIKQLAQLTDSSDEEDDEYRQQLIIQQFKLQKYGINFETFIYYMDIFQQKEISDSPLDQEQFKLVFNLFDENKSELLDFREFLICLSILLRGSFAEKFKMFFTAHTSTVLQFYEFQALLSLLIPQQIQITQEYKQFLQRIKRSQFNYFDMLNVLKDPFLIKIEDLKQQQKQQIQKLNTYNRFING
;
A
#
# COMPACT_ATOMS: atom_id res chain seq x y z
N MET A 1 23.48 -32.45 17.78
CA MET A 1 22.37 -33.24 17.19
C MET A 1 21.67 -33.99 18.32
N ASN A 2 20.49 -33.51 18.76
CA ASN A 2 19.62 -34.24 19.70
C ASN A 2 18.53 -34.94 18.88
N ILE A 3 18.62 -36.26 18.73
CA ILE A 3 17.76 -37.08 17.85
C ILE A 3 16.41 -37.46 18.53
N PHE A 4 15.99 -36.77 19.58
CA PHE A 4 14.72 -37.05 20.26
C PHE A 4 13.93 -35.77 20.59
N ASP A 5 13.54 -35.01 19.58
CA ASP A 5 12.42 -34.08 19.77
C ASP A 5 11.14 -34.89 19.95
N LYS A 6 10.69 -35.01 21.20
CA LYS A 6 9.36 -35.55 21.54
C LYS A 6 8.31 -34.68 20.85
N GLN A 7 7.78 -35.15 19.73
CA GLN A 7 6.69 -34.45 19.04
C GLN A 7 5.51 -34.25 20.00
N LYS A 8 4.98 -33.02 20.06
CA LYS A 8 3.82 -32.69 20.89
C LYS A 8 2.56 -32.63 20.03
N CYS A 9 1.42 -33.00 20.61
CA CYS A 9 0.12 -32.80 19.97
C CYS A 9 -0.15 -31.30 19.77
N CYS A 10 -0.51 -30.91 18.54
CA CYS A 10 -0.82 -29.51 18.20
C CYS A 10 -2.04 -28.92 18.92
N VAL A 11 -2.92 -29.75 19.47
CA VAL A 11 -4.13 -29.33 20.19
C VAL A 11 -3.87 -29.29 21.70
N CYS A 12 -3.54 -30.43 22.31
CA CYS A 12 -3.40 -30.54 23.77
C CYS A 12 -1.96 -30.42 24.29
N SER A 13 -0.96 -30.23 23.42
CA SER A 13 0.46 -30.12 23.76
C SER A 13 1.09 -31.33 24.48
N LYS A 14 0.35 -32.43 24.68
CA LYS A 14 0.87 -33.70 25.25
C LYS A 14 1.96 -34.28 24.34
N GLY A 15 3.03 -34.82 24.95
CA GLY A 15 4.09 -35.52 24.22
C GLY A 15 3.59 -36.84 23.62
N LEU A 16 3.96 -37.10 22.37
CA LEU A 16 3.61 -38.32 21.64
C LEU A 16 4.76 -39.34 21.79
N GLN A 17 4.46 -40.53 22.31
CA GLN A 17 5.46 -41.61 22.48
C GLN A 17 5.57 -42.49 21.23
N ILE A 18 6.80 -42.92 20.93
CA ILE A 18 7.19 -43.63 19.69
C ILE A 18 6.53 -45.02 19.55
N LEU A 19 6.28 -45.73 20.66
CA LEU A 19 5.81 -47.13 20.64
C LEU A 19 4.31 -47.33 20.34
N LEU A 20 3.51 -46.25 20.30
CA LEU A 20 2.09 -46.29 19.91
C LEU A 20 1.83 -45.77 18.48
N MET A 21 2.89 -45.50 17.70
CA MET A 21 2.82 -44.86 16.37
C MET A 21 2.44 -45.80 15.21
N ARG A 22 1.56 -46.78 15.43
CA ARG A 22 0.97 -47.55 14.31
C ARG A 22 -0.34 -46.89 13.89
N PHE A 23 -0.23 -46.06 12.85
CA PHE A 23 -1.29 -45.40 12.08
C PHE A 23 -1.99 -44.19 12.76
N SER A 24 -1.84 -43.03 12.12
CA SER A 24 -2.52 -41.72 12.34
C SER A 24 -2.02 -40.77 13.45
N SER A 25 -0.75 -40.36 13.35
CA SER A 25 -0.12 -39.35 14.21
C SER A 25 -0.15 -37.91 13.69
N TYR A 26 -0.70 -37.65 12.49
CA TYR A 26 -0.70 -36.31 11.86
C TYR A 26 -2.07 -35.89 11.33
N CYS A 27 -2.38 -34.60 11.48
CA CYS A 27 -3.54 -33.98 10.85
C CYS A 27 -3.35 -33.94 9.32
N LYS A 28 -4.29 -34.49 8.55
CA LYS A 28 -4.18 -34.49 7.08
C LYS A 28 -4.28 -33.09 6.47
N LYS A 29 -4.87 -32.11 7.16
CA LYS A 29 -5.02 -30.72 6.69
C LYS A 29 -3.81 -29.83 7.01
N CYS A 30 -3.41 -29.68 8.29
CA CYS A 30 -2.29 -28.80 8.67
C CYS A 30 -0.94 -29.50 8.82
N HIS A 31 -0.90 -30.83 8.74
CA HIS A 31 0.30 -31.68 8.82
C HIS A 31 1.02 -31.63 10.17
N GLN A 32 0.37 -31.08 11.21
CA GLN A 32 0.94 -31.09 12.55
C GLN A 32 0.65 -32.42 13.25
N SER A 33 1.55 -32.82 14.12
CA SER A 33 1.39 -34.00 14.95
C SER A 33 0.19 -33.84 15.88
N VAL A 34 -0.63 -34.88 16.01
CA VAL A 34 -1.86 -34.85 16.79
C VAL A 34 -2.12 -36.21 17.45
N CYS A 35 -2.58 -36.21 18.69
CA CYS A 35 -2.94 -37.45 19.37
C CYS A 35 -4.31 -37.96 18.90
N MET A 36 -4.58 -39.24 19.17
CA MET A 36 -5.80 -39.92 18.78
C MET A 36 -7.07 -39.19 19.27
N SER A 37 -7.05 -38.72 20.53
CA SER A 37 -8.17 -38.03 21.16
C SER A 37 -8.46 -36.65 20.57
N CYS A 38 -7.45 -35.97 20.01
CA CYS A 38 -7.60 -34.61 19.46
C CYS A 38 -7.77 -34.59 17.93
N SER A 39 -8.13 -35.74 17.35
CA SER A 39 -8.30 -35.89 15.91
C SER A 39 -9.33 -36.97 15.58
N THR A 40 -10.41 -37.03 16.36
CA THR A 40 -11.52 -37.98 16.16
C THR A 40 -12.34 -37.62 14.93
N ASN A 41 -12.35 -36.34 14.54
CA ASN A 41 -13.15 -35.81 13.46
C ASN A 41 -12.51 -36.06 12.07
N ARG A 42 -13.39 -36.19 11.07
CA ARG A 42 -13.00 -36.34 9.65
C ARG A 42 -13.76 -35.33 8.80
N ILE A 43 -13.10 -34.80 7.77
CA ILE A 43 -13.68 -33.84 6.84
C ILE A 43 -13.41 -34.24 5.40
N LYS A 44 -14.29 -33.84 4.49
CA LYS A 44 -13.98 -33.86 3.06
C LYS A 44 -12.91 -32.82 2.78
N LEU A 45 -11.87 -33.20 2.04
CA LEU A 45 -10.88 -32.27 1.54
C LEU A 45 -11.14 -31.98 0.05
N TYR A 46 -10.87 -30.75 -0.36
CA TYR A 46 -11.03 -30.24 -1.72
C TYR A 46 -9.67 -30.08 -2.41
N SER A 47 -8.61 -29.86 -1.63
CA SER A 47 -7.23 -29.84 -2.11
C SER A 47 -6.41 -30.98 -1.50
N ILE A 48 -5.58 -31.65 -2.33
CA ILE A 48 -4.65 -32.69 -1.83
C ILE A 48 -3.55 -32.01 -1.02
N PRO A 49 -3.56 -32.12 0.33
CA PRO A 49 -2.67 -31.34 1.17
C PRO A 49 -1.22 -31.83 1.05
N ASN A 50 -1.04 -33.14 0.82
CA ASN A 50 0.25 -33.82 0.69
C ASN A 50 0.07 -35.26 0.15
N GLU A 51 1.21 -35.90 -0.11
CA GLU A 51 1.35 -37.29 -0.55
C GLU A 51 0.83 -38.32 0.48
N MET A 52 0.61 -37.94 1.74
CA MET A 52 0.11 -38.87 2.77
C MET A 52 -1.40 -39.14 2.66
N VAL A 53 -2.13 -38.46 1.76
CA VAL A 53 -3.55 -38.74 1.51
C VAL A 53 -3.67 -39.79 0.41
N GLN A 54 -3.91 -41.04 0.82
CA GLN A 54 -4.00 -42.18 -0.11
C GLN A 54 -5.37 -42.29 -0.81
N ASP A 55 -6.47 -42.08 -0.07
CA ASP A 55 -7.85 -42.13 -0.59
C ASP A 55 -8.48 -40.74 -0.50
N PHE A 56 -8.25 -39.87 -1.48
CA PHE A 56 -8.70 -38.46 -1.43
C PHE A 56 -10.23 -38.31 -1.40
N ASP A 57 -10.97 -39.24 -2.00
CA ASP A 57 -12.43 -39.21 -2.07
C ASP A 57 -13.13 -39.49 -0.73
N LYS A 58 -12.38 -40.02 0.27
CA LYS A 58 -12.93 -40.32 1.60
C LYS A 58 -12.68 -39.19 2.59
N PRO A 59 -13.54 -39.03 3.61
CA PRO A 59 -13.29 -38.11 4.71
C PRO A 59 -11.95 -38.37 5.41
N GLN A 60 -11.12 -37.33 5.45
CA GLN A 60 -9.77 -37.35 6.00
C GLN A 60 -9.75 -36.93 7.45
N ARG A 61 -8.93 -37.61 8.25
CA ARG A 61 -8.73 -37.30 9.67
C ARG A 61 -8.00 -35.97 9.84
N VAL A 62 -8.55 -35.08 10.66
CA VAL A 62 -7.96 -33.78 10.97
C VAL A 62 -7.90 -33.53 12.46
N CYS A 63 -7.04 -32.60 12.91
CA CYS A 63 -7.02 -32.17 14.30
C CYS A 63 -8.26 -31.31 14.61
N ASP A 64 -8.63 -31.24 15.89
CA ASP A 64 -9.81 -30.49 16.34
C ASP A 64 -9.76 -29.01 15.96
N ASN A 65 -8.57 -28.39 15.91
CA ASN A 65 -8.43 -26.99 15.49
C ASN A 65 -8.73 -26.82 13.99
N CYS A 66 -8.25 -27.73 13.15
CA CYS A 66 -8.58 -27.74 11.72
C CYS A 66 -10.05 -28.06 11.47
N TYR A 67 -10.65 -28.89 12.33
CA TYR A 67 -12.07 -29.20 12.27
C TYR A 67 -12.94 -27.98 12.63
N LYS A 68 -12.59 -27.26 13.70
CA LYS A 68 -13.28 -26.00 14.07
C LYS A 68 -13.16 -24.93 12.98
N ASP A 69 -11.95 -24.74 12.44
CA ASP A 69 -11.72 -23.87 11.28
C ASP A 69 -12.60 -24.29 10.09
N TYR A 70 -12.61 -25.58 9.75
CA TYR A 70 -13.48 -26.14 8.70
C TYR A 70 -14.96 -25.81 8.92
N LEU A 71 -15.51 -26.12 10.09
CA LEU A 71 -16.90 -25.84 10.41
C LEU A 71 -17.24 -24.35 10.26
N TYR A 72 -16.34 -23.47 10.73
CA TYR A 72 -16.55 -22.04 10.65
C TYR A 72 -16.67 -21.55 9.20
N TYR A 73 -15.69 -21.83 8.32
CA TYR A 73 -15.81 -21.34 6.95
C TYR A 73 -16.83 -22.13 6.11
N GLN A 74 -17.16 -23.38 6.44
CA GLN A 74 -18.30 -24.06 5.80
C GLN A 74 -19.63 -23.37 6.11
N ASP A 75 -19.82 -22.92 7.36
CA ASP A 75 -20.99 -22.12 7.73
C ASP A 75 -21.04 -20.83 6.90
N LEU A 76 -19.92 -20.12 6.77
CA LEU A 76 -19.85 -18.92 5.92
C LEU A 76 -20.15 -19.21 4.45
N ILE A 77 -19.59 -20.28 3.87
CA ILE A 77 -19.86 -20.69 2.49
C ILE A 77 -21.35 -20.90 2.28
N THR A 78 -21.98 -21.66 3.17
CA THR A 78 -23.40 -22.01 3.08
C THR A 78 -24.29 -20.79 3.30
N LYS A 79 -24.03 -20.04 4.37
CA LYS A 79 -24.84 -18.89 4.79
C LYS A 79 -24.81 -17.75 3.79
N TYR A 80 -23.67 -17.51 3.15
CA TYR A 80 -23.49 -16.36 2.26
C TYR A 80 -23.38 -16.73 0.77
N ASN A 81 -23.52 -18.02 0.44
CA ASN A 81 -23.38 -18.54 -0.91
C ASN A 81 -22.02 -18.16 -1.53
N LEU A 82 -20.92 -18.48 -0.82
CA LEU A 82 -19.57 -18.19 -1.30
C LEU A 82 -19.17 -19.21 -2.37
N GLN A 83 -18.89 -18.71 -3.57
CA GLN A 83 -18.43 -19.48 -4.72
C GLN A 83 -17.58 -18.57 -5.61
N TRP A 84 -16.64 -19.17 -6.34
CA TRP A 84 -15.80 -18.43 -7.29
C TRP A 84 -16.64 -17.62 -8.27
N ASN A 85 -16.33 -16.33 -8.40
CA ASN A 85 -16.93 -15.40 -9.35
C ASN A 85 -18.46 -15.45 -9.34
N THR A 86 -19.06 -15.48 -8.15
CA THR A 86 -20.51 -15.59 -7.98
C THR A 86 -21.00 -14.54 -6.99
N LYS A 87 -22.16 -13.91 -7.26
CA LYS A 87 -22.78 -12.97 -6.32
C LYS A 87 -23.04 -13.64 -4.98
N SER A 88 -22.49 -13.05 -3.93
CA SER A 88 -22.65 -13.53 -2.56
C SER A 88 -23.31 -12.46 -1.68
N LEU A 89 -23.93 -12.91 -0.60
CA LEU A 89 -24.45 -12.03 0.45
C LEU A 89 -23.31 -11.47 1.33
N PHE A 90 -22.11 -12.06 1.28
CA PHE A 90 -20.96 -11.62 2.07
C PHE A 90 -20.48 -10.23 1.65
N PHE A 91 -20.65 -9.87 0.38
CA PHE A 91 -20.39 -8.52 -0.11
C PHE A 91 -21.13 -7.45 0.73
N ASN A 92 -22.39 -7.70 1.08
CA ASN A 92 -23.21 -6.75 1.84
C ASN A 92 -22.70 -6.60 3.29
N ILE A 93 -22.04 -7.62 3.85
CA ILE A 93 -21.40 -7.53 5.16
C ILE A 93 -20.23 -6.55 5.10
N LEU A 94 -19.45 -6.59 4.03
CA LEU A 94 -18.26 -5.76 3.88
C LEU A 94 -18.60 -4.32 3.48
N LEU A 95 -19.55 -4.13 2.56
CA LEU A 95 -19.77 -2.84 1.91
C LEU A 95 -21.19 -2.27 2.04
N GLY A 96 -22.10 -3.01 2.69
CA GLY A 96 -23.52 -2.67 2.75
C GLY A 96 -24.23 -2.83 1.41
N GLU A 97 -25.48 -2.36 1.35
CA GLU A 97 -26.29 -2.34 0.12
C GLU A 97 -25.87 -1.18 -0.80
N LYS A 98 -24.75 -1.33 -1.48
CA LYS A 98 -24.30 -0.37 -2.50
C LYS A 98 -24.76 -0.79 -3.89
N LYS A 99 -25.28 0.17 -4.67
CA LYS A 99 -25.50 -0.03 -6.11
C LYS A 99 -24.15 -0.32 -6.76
N ARG A 100 -24.03 -1.51 -7.35
CA ARG A 100 -22.88 -1.90 -8.15
C ARG A 100 -23.08 -1.33 -9.56
N LYS A 101 -22.30 -0.31 -9.88
CA LYS A 101 -22.26 0.33 -11.18
C LYS A 101 -20.83 0.78 -11.41
N ILE A 102 -20.17 0.12 -12.35
CA ILE A 102 -18.83 0.50 -12.81
C ILE A 102 -19.01 1.49 -13.96
N LYS A 103 -18.33 2.64 -13.89
CA LYS A 103 -18.27 3.56 -15.03
C LYS A 103 -17.34 2.96 -16.08
N ILE A 104 -17.76 2.90 -17.34
CA ILE A 104 -16.93 2.41 -18.45
C ILE A 104 -15.70 3.30 -18.56
N GLN A 105 -14.51 2.69 -18.56
CA GLN A 105 -13.23 3.36 -18.71
C GLN A 105 -12.40 2.68 -19.82
N GLN A 106 -11.38 3.40 -20.30
CA GLN A 106 -10.55 3.05 -21.45
C GLN A 106 -9.57 1.90 -21.20
N PRO A 107 -8.95 1.34 -22.28
CA PRO A 107 -8.05 0.19 -22.16
C PRO A 107 -6.78 0.50 -21.36
N LEU A 108 -6.35 -0.50 -20.57
CA LEU A 108 -5.11 -0.51 -19.80
C LEU A 108 -3.86 -0.35 -20.68
N GLU A 109 -2.81 0.26 -20.14
CA GLU A 109 -1.48 0.33 -20.76
C GLU A 109 -0.95 -1.07 -21.06
N LEU A 110 -0.34 -1.25 -22.25
CA LEU A 110 0.19 -2.54 -22.67
C LEU A 110 1.23 -3.10 -21.69
N ASN A 111 2.07 -2.25 -21.10
CA ASN A 111 3.09 -2.67 -20.14
C ASN A 111 2.48 -3.17 -18.82
N GLU A 112 1.49 -2.46 -18.29
CA GLU A 112 0.78 -2.90 -17.08
C GLU A 112 0.02 -4.21 -17.33
N LYS A 113 -0.64 -4.31 -18.48
CA LYS A 113 -1.28 -5.55 -18.91
C LYS A 113 -0.30 -6.72 -18.95
N GLN A 114 0.86 -6.53 -19.57
CA GLN A 114 1.91 -7.55 -19.62
C GLN A 114 2.43 -7.93 -18.23
N ASN A 115 2.56 -6.97 -17.30
CA ASN A 115 2.98 -7.25 -15.93
C ASN A 115 1.96 -8.11 -15.17
N ILE A 116 0.66 -7.79 -15.30
CA ILE A 116 -0.45 -8.57 -14.73
C ILE A 116 -0.46 -9.98 -15.31
N GLU A 117 -0.46 -10.08 -16.64
CA GLU A 117 -0.50 -11.36 -17.36
C GLU A 117 0.71 -12.23 -16.99
N LYS A 118 1.91 -11.67 -16.96
CA LYS A 118 3.12 -12.39 -16.56
C LYS A 118 3.02 -12.93 -15.13
N ASP A 119 2.52 -12.14 -14.18
CA ASP A 119 2.42 -12.57 -12.78
C ASP A 119 1.38 -13.69 -12.59
N ILE A 120 0.25 -13.61 -13.31
CA ILE A 120 -0.86 -14.57 -13.15
C ILE A 120 -0.65 -15.83 -13.98
N LEU A 121 -0.17 -15.70 -15.23
CA LEU A 121 0.05 -16.84 -16.11
C LEU A 121 1.20 -17.73 -15.63
N THR A 122 2.16 -17.17 -14.87
CA THR A 122 3.18 -17.97 -14.16
C THR A 122 2.63 -18.72 -12.94
N GLY A 123 1.35 -18.53 -12.60
CA GLY A 123 0.63 -19.32 -11.60
C GLY A 123 0.90 -18.92 -10.15
N ARG A 124 1.51 -17.75 -9.90
CA ARG A 124 1.89 -17.30 -8.54
C ARG A 124 0.72 -17.22 -7.56
N SER A 125 -0.49 -17.02 -8.06
CA SER A 125 -1.72 -16.88 -7.27
C SER A 125 -2.64 -18.10 -7.38
N ASP A 126 -2.18 -19.17 -8.02
CA ASP A 126 -2.94 -20.42 -8.12
C ASP A 126 -3.11 -21.04 -6.73
N ALA A 127 -4.26 -21.68 -6.51
CA ALA A 127 -4.65 -22.20 -5.20
C ALA A 127 -3.59 -23.11 -4.57
N HIS A 128 -2.89 -23.91 -5.37
CA HIS A 128 -1.90 -24.89 -4.89
C HIS A 128 -0.65 -24.27 -4.24
N LEU A 129 -0.34 -22.99 -4.51
CA LEU A 129 0.76 -22.26 -3.88
C LEU A 129 0.36 -21.57 -2.57
N LEU A 130 -0.95 -21.49 -2.28
CA LEU A 130 -1.47 -20.90 -1.06
C LEU A 130 -1.21 -21.81 0.14
N ASN A 131 -1.26 -21.23 1.34
CA ASN A 131 -1.13 -22.01 2.57
C ASN A 131 -2.26 -23.05 2.68
N TYR A 132 -2.06 -24.06 3.54
CA TYR A 132 -2.92 -25.23 3.65
C TYR A 132 -4.42 -24.93 3.87
N SER A 133 -4.77 -23.82 4.56
CA SER A 133 -6.16 -23.48 4.86
C SER A 133 -6.77 -22.63 3.75
N ILE A 134 -6.05 -21.62 3.26
CA ILE A 134 -6.50 -20.79 2.14
C ILE A 134 -6.63 -21.62 0.86
N ARG A 135 -5.65 -22.48 0.57
CA ARG A 135 -5.69 -23.42 -0.56
C ARG A 135 -6.96 -24.25 -0.57
N GLU A 136 -7.33 -24.79 0.58
CA GLU A 136 -8.51 -25.63 0.75
C GLU A 136 -9.80 -24.85 0.43
N PHE A 137 -9.95 -23.67 1.03
CA PHE A 137 -11.11 -22.80 0.81
C PHE A 137 -11.21 -22.32 -0.66
N VAL A 138 -10.10 -21.87 -1.24
CA VAL A 138 -10.06 -21.37 -2.62
C VAL A 138 -10.36 -22.50 -3.60
N THR A 139 -9.78 -23.69 -3.40
CA THR A 139 -10.04 -24.87 -4.26
C THR A 139 -11.52 -25.28 -4.19
N GLN A 140 -12.14 -25.20 -3.01
CA GLN A 140 -13.58 -25.45 -2.86
C GLN A 140 -14.42 -24.40 -3.62
N CYS A 141 -14.11 -23.12 -3.48
CA CYS A 141 -14.83 -22.05 -4.19
C CYS A 141 -14.71 -22.21 -5.71
N GLN A 142 -13.57 -22.71 -6.19
CA GLN A 142 -13.23 -22.88 -7.61
C GLN A 142 -13.74 -24.18 -8.23
N GLN A 143 -14.53 -24.99 -7.51
CA GLN A 143 -15.06 -26.24 -8.06
C GLN A 143 -15.83 -26.01 -9.37
N GLY A 144 -15.56 -26.84 -10.36
CA GLY A 144 -16.16 -26.74 -11.70
C GLY A 144 -15.54 -25.67 -12.61
N GLN A 145 -14.53 -24.93 -12.15
CA GLN A 145 -13.81 -23.95 -12.97
C GLN A 145 -12.51 -24.53 -13.52
N THR A 146 -12.20 -24.20 -14.77
CA THR A 146 -10.89 -24.48 -15.37
C THR A 146 -9.86 -23.45 -14.90
N LEU A 147 -8.58 -23.82 -14.90
CA LEU A 147 -7.50 -22.90 -14.55
C LEU A 147 -7.49 -21.64 -15.43
N GLN A 148 -7.85 -21.78 -16.71
CA GLN A 148 -7.96 -20.66 -17.65
C GLN A 148 -9.07 -19.68 -17.25
N GLN A 149 -10.26 -20.18 -16.88
CA GLN A 149 -11.36 -19.34 -16.40
C GLN A 149 -10.98 -18.60 -15.12
N ILE A 150 -10.36 -19.29 -14.16
CA ILE A 150 -9.88 -18.72 -12.90
C ILE A 150 -8.93 -17.55 -13.16
N ARG A 151 -7.85 -17.80 -13.91
CA ARG A 151 -6.83 -16.78 -14.20
C ARG A 151 -7.42 -15.60 -15.00
N SER A 152 -8.34 -15.87 -15.93
CA SER A 152 -9.00 -14.82 -16.72
C SER A 152 -9.85 -13.88 -15.86
N SER A 153 -10.57 -14.42 -14.86
CA SER A 153 -11.33 -13.58 -13.91
C SER A 153 -10.42 -12.70 -13.06
N ILE A 154 -9.29 -13.24 -12.58
CA ILE A 154 -8.30 -12.46 -11.81
C ILE A 154 -7.75 -11.31 -12.67
N ILE A 155 -7.35 -11.60 -13.92
CA ILE A 155 -6.86 -10.60 -14.87
C ILE A 155 -7.90 -9.49 -15.06
N ARG A 156 -9.16 -9.82 -15.37
CA ARG A 156 -10.21 -8.82 -15.61
C ARG A 156 -10.44 -7.89 -14.41
N VAL A 157 -10.47 -8.43 -13.18
CA VAL A 157 -10.65 -7.61 -11.97
C VAL A 157 -9.47 -6.67 -11.76
N LEU A 158 -8.23 -7.16 -11.95
CA LEU A 158 -7.03 -6.35 -11.78
C LEU A 158 -6.88 -5.29 -12.87
N GLU A 159 -7.13 -5.65 -14.13
CA GLU A 159 -7.13 -4.70 -15.25
C GLU A 159 -8.14 -3.58 -14.96
N LEU A 160 -9.35 -3.93 -14.56
CA LEU A 160 -10.36 -2.94 -14.17
C LEU A 160 -9.89 -2.09 -12.98
N PHE A 161 -9.35 -2.71 -11.93
CA PHE A 161 -8.86 -2.00 -10.76
C PHE A 161 -7.79 -0.95 -11.12
N ILE A 162 -6.81 -1.31 -11.95
CA ILE A 162 -5.71 -0.42 -12.33
C ILE A 162 -6.18 0.68 -13.26
N VAL A 163 -7.09 0.40 -14.17
CA VAL A 163 -7.71 1.43 -15.01
C VAL A 163 -8.36 2.52 -14.15
N HIS A 164 -8.96 2.15 -13.01
CA HIS A 164 -9.53 3.08 -12.04
C HIS A 164 -8.51 3.72 -11.08
N HIS A 165 -7.31 3.14 -10.92
CA HIS A 165 -6.26 3.57 -9.99
C HIS A 165 -4.87 3.62 -10.65
N PRO A 166 -4.67 4.39 -11.74
CA PRO A 166 -3.44 4.37 -12.53
C PRO A 166 -2.21 4.86 -11.76
N THR A 167 -2.40 5.67 -10.72
CA THR A 167 -1.31 6.15 -9.85
C THR A 167 -0.81 5.10 -8.85
N ILE A 168 -1.67 4.13 -8.50
CA ILE A 168 -1.27 2.97 -7.69
C ILE A 168 -0.55 1.96 -8.60
N GLY A 169 -1.13 1.70 -9.79
CA GLY A 169 -0.66 0.71 -10.76
C GLY A 169 -0.69 -0.73 -10.22
N TYR A 170 -0.08 -1.66 -10.95
CA TYR A 170 0.04 -3.05 -10.48
C TYR A 170 1.20 -3.23 -9.49
N CYS A 171 0.91 -3.84 -8.34
CA CYS A 171 1.92 -4.26 -7.37
C CYS A 171 1.81 -5.76 -7.08
N GLN A 172 2.95 -6.44 -6.99
CA GLN A 172 3.01 -7.85 -6.62
C GLN A 172 2.37 -8.07 -5.24
N GLY A 173 1.37 -8.93 -5.17
CA GLY A 173 0.54 -9.12 -3.98
C GLY A 173 -0.95 -8.91 -4.27
N MET A 174 -1.29 -7.98 -5.18
CA MET A 174 -2.67 -7.65 -5.53
C MET A 174 -3.43 -8.83 -6.13
N SER A 175 -2.75 -9.73 -6.84
CA SER A 175 -3.33 -10.95 -7.39
C SER A 175 -3.87 -11.90 -6.32
N PHE A 176 -3.22 -12.00 -5.15
CA PHE A 176 -3.76 -12.75 -4.01
C PHE A 176 -5.04 -12.11 -3.46
N ILE A 177 -5.05 -10.77 -3.36
CA ILE A 177 -6.21 -10.01 -2.90
C ILE A 177 -7.40 -10.23 -3.85
N ALA A 178 -7.17 -10.12 -5.16
CA ALA A 178 -8.18 -10.38 -6.18
C ALA A 178 -8.72 -11.82 -6.12
N THR A 179 -7.86 -12.83 -5.93
CA THR A 179 -8.28 -14.23 -5.74
C THR A 179 -9.24 -14.38 -4.56
N ILE A 180 -8.92 -13.79 -3.40
CA ILE A 180 -9.84 -13.86 -2.25
C ILE A 180 -11.13 -13.08 -2.51
N CYS A 181 -11.05 -11.90 -3.12
CA CYS A 181 -12.24 -11.12 -3.46
C CYS A 181 -13.18 -11.87 -4.42
N LEU A 182 -12.64 -12.64 -5.38
CA LEU A 182 -13.39 -13.49 -6.30
C LEU A 182 -13.98 -14.75 -5.64
N CYS A 183 -13.44 -15.20 -4.51
CA CYS A 183 -14.13 -16.20 -3.68
C CYS A 183 -15.30 -15.58 -2.88
N LEU A 184 -15.25 -14.28 -2.63
CA LEU A 184 -16.24 -13.55 -1.84
C LEU A 184 -17.34 -12.90 -2.69
N SER A 185 -17.15 -12.72 -3.99
CA SER A 185 -18.18 -12.18 -4.89
C SER A 185 -17.85 -12.48 -6.37
N ASP A 186 -18.76 -12.12 -7.25
CA ASP A 186 -18.53 -11.92 -8.70
C ASP A 186 -17.49 -10.82 -8.99
N GLU A 187 -17.00 -10.77 -10.23
CA GLU A 187 -15.99 -9.80 -10.70
C GLU A 187 -16.31 -8.33 -10.33
N GLU A 188 -17.56 -7.89 -10.52
CA GLU A 188 -17.99 -6.54 -10.16
C GLU A 188 -17.93 -6.31 -8.64
N GLY A 189 -18.40 -7.26 -7.84
CA GLY A 189 -18.30 -7.17 -6.39
C GLY A 189 -16.86 -7.22 -5.89
N ALA A 190 -16.01 -8.06 -6.51
CA ALA A 190 -14.59 -8.14 -6.20
C ALA A 190 -13.87 -6.81 -6.47
N PHE A 191 -14.15 -6.17 -7.61
CA PHE A 191 -13.65 -4.83 -7.90
C PHE A 191 -14.06 -3.82 -6.82
N HIS A 192 -15.33 -3.81 -6.40
CA HIS A 192 -15.80 -2.87 -5.38
C HIS A 192 -15.17 -3.13 -3.99
N ILE A 193 -14.95 -4.39 -3.61
CA ILE A 193 -14.21 -4.78 -2.39
C ILE A 193 -12.79 -4.24 -2.47
N MET A 194 -12.08 -4.47 -3.58
CA MET A 194 -10.73 -3.94 -3.79
C MET A 194 -10.72 -2.40 -3.79
N ASN A 195 -11.63 -1.74 -4.50
CA ASN A 195 -11.73 -0.29 -4.54
C ASN A 195 -11.89 0.30 -3.13
N HIS A 196 -12.71 -0.31 -2.28
CA HIS A 196 -12.84 0.15 -0.90
C HIS A 196 -11.59 -0.10 -0.05
N LEU A 197 -10.94 -1.26 -0.20
CA LEU A 197 -9.68 -1.56 0.47
C LEU A 197 -8.64 -0.48 0.18
N PHE A 198 -8.39 -0.20 -1.10
CA PHE A 198 -7.29 0.67 -1.53
C PHE A 198 -7.59 2.16 -1.40
N SER A 199 -8.85 2.58 -1.48
CA SER A 199 -9.21 4.00 -1.38
C SER A 199 -9.61 4.46 0.03
N VAL A 200 -9.92 3.54 0.95
CA VAL A 200 -10.46 3.89 2.28
C VAL A 200 -9.67 3.27 3.43
N ILE A 201 -9.28 2.00 3.31
CA ILE A 201 -8.74 1.24 4.46
C ILE A 201 -7.21 1.24 4.49
N ILE A 202 -6.59 0.96 3.35
CA ILE A 202 -5.14 0.86 3.21
C ILE A 202 -4.53 2.27 3.34
N PRO A 203 -3.43 2.43 4.10
CA PRO A 203 -2.76 3.71 4.23
C PRO A 203 -2.34 4.31 2.88
N PHE A 204 -2.34 5.64 2.78
CA PHE A 204 -1.96 6.32 1.55
C PHE A 204 -0.49 6.02 1.16
N ARG A 205 -0.22 5.88 -0.16
CA ARG A 205 1.09 5.47 -0.72
C ARG A 205 1.68 4.19 -0.11
N PHE A 206 0.85 3.33 0.48
CA PHE A 206 1.27 2.01 0.95
C PHE A 206 1.59 1.08 -0.23
N PHE A 207 0.74 1.10 -1.26
CA PHE A 207 1.04 0.57 -2.58
C PHE A 207 1.42 1.75 -3.49
N SER A 208 2.53 1.63 -4.20
CA SER A 208 2.91 2.59 -5.24
C SER A 208 3.89 1.94 -6.21
N SER A 209 3.60 2.06 -7.51
CA SER A 209 4.47 1.58 -8.59
C SER A 209 5.06 2.73 -9.43
N SER A 210 4.65 3.98 -9.18
CA SER A 210 5.14 5.14 -9.94
C SER A 210 6.64 5.38 -9.71
N SER A 211 7.39 5.61 -10.79
CA SER A 211 8.83 5.90 -10.76
C SER A 211 9.16 7.03 -9.80
N GLY A 212 10.08 6.79 -8.86
CA GLY A 212 10.50 7.77 -7.85
C GLY A 212 9.59 7.87 -6.62
N ALA A 213 8.38 7.28 -6.64
CA ALA A 213 7.52 7.23 -5.46
C ALA A 213 8.09 6.25 -4.45
N SER A 214 8.20 6.72 -3.21
CA SER A 214 8.63 5.88 -2.13
C SER A 214 7.44 5.07 -1.64
N LEU A 215 7.66 3.80 -1.31
CA LEU A 215 6.68 2.97 -0.58
C LEU A 215 6.57 3.45 0.87
N ILE A 216 6.48 4.77 1.10
CA ILE A 216 6.63 5.40 2.42
C ILE A 216 5.51 4.99 3.35
N GLY A 217 4.29 4.79 2.83
CA GLY A 217 3.19 4.24 3.61
C GLY A 217 3.52 2.83 4.12
N TYR A 218 4.04 1.95 3.27
CA TYR A 218 4.48 0.61 3.68
C TYR A 218 5.68 0.67 4.64
N GLN A 219 6.64 1.55 4.42
CA GLN A 219 7.79 1.75 5.30
C GLN A 219 7.37 2.25 6.68
N ALA A 220 6.40 3.17 6.74
CA ALA A 220 5.82 3.66 7.98
C ALA A 220 5.14 2.52 8.75
N GLU A 221 4.36 1.68 8.07
CA GLU A 221 3.71 0.51 8.69
C GLU A 221 4.72 -0.53 9.18
N ILE A 222 5.73 -0.88 8.38
CA ILE A 222 6.81 -1.77 8.83
C ILE A 222 7.53 -1.20 10.05
N ASN A 223 7.82 0.11 10.03
CA ASN A 223 8.45 0.77 11.18
C ASN A 223 7.55 0.73 12.41
N PHE A 224 6.25 0.99 12.25
CA PHE A 224 5.28 0.92 13.33
C PHE A 224 5.25 -0.47 13.97
N ILE A 225 5.15 -1.54 13.18
CA ILE A 225 5.18 -2.92 13.71
C ILE A 225 6.48 -3.19 14.48
N LYS A 226 7.64 -2.72 13.98
CA LYS A 226 8.92 -2.86 14.70
C LYS A 226 8.91 -2.15 16.05
N GLU A 227 8.46 -0.89 16.09
CA GLU A 227 8.35 -0.13 17.34
C GLU A 227 7.41 -0.82 18.33
N MET A 228 6.29 -1.37 17.85
CA MET A 228 5.35 -2.13 18.69
C MET A 228 5.98 -3.38 19.28
N ILE A 229 6.82 -4.11 18.54
CA ILE A 229 7.59 -5.25 19.06
C ILE A 229 8.57 -4.79 20.15
N LEU A 230 9.18 -3.61 19.97
CA LEU A 230 10.18 -3.09 20.90
C LEU A 230 9.57 -2.58 22.21
N VAL A 231 8.40 -1.95 22.15
CA VAL A 231 7.75 -1.33 23.31
C VAL A 231 6.87 -2.32 24.09
N ASN A 232 6.25 -3.27 23.40
CA ASN A 232 5.44 -4.29 24.06
C ASN A 232 6.29 -5.44 24.65
N ASP A 233 5.63 -6.27 25.47
CA ASP A 233 6.21 -7.48 26.03
C ASP A 233 6.29 -8.62 24.99
N PHE A 234 7.38 -8.59 24.22
CA PHE A 234 7.83 -9.63 23.30
C PHE A 234 9.20 -10.17 23.73
N GLN A 235 9.39 -11.49 23.65
CA GLN A 235 10.73 -12.10 23.76
C GLN A 235 11.40 -12.14 22.38
N GLU A 236 12.72 -12.31 22.34
CA GLU A 236 13.51 -12.35 21.09
C GLU A 236 13.31 -11.12 20.16
N LYS A 237 13.06 -9.92 20.72
CA LYS A 237 12.71 -8.69 19.99
C LYS A 237 13.57 -8.44 18.74
N THR A 238 14.90 -8.51 18.86
CA THR A 238 15.83 -8.28 17.75
C THR A 238 15.64 -9.26 16.59
N LYS A 239 15.33 -10.53 16.88
CA LYS A 239 15.09 -11.55 15.86
C LYS A 239 13.75 -11.33 15.17
N LEU A 240 12.72 -10.96 15.93
CA LEU A 240 11.41 -10.61 15.39
C LEU A 240 11.48 -9.38 14.48
N VAL A 241 12.18 -8.33 14.89
CA VAL A 241 12.38 -7.13 14.08
C VAL A 241 13.03 -7.49 12.74
N LYS A 242 14.13 -8.24 12.75
CA LYS A 242 14.78 -8.72 11.51
C LYS A 242 13.87 -9.58 10.66
N PHE A 243 13.07 -10.44 11.29
CA PHE A 243 12.11 -11.29 10.59
C PHE A 243 11.03 -10.46 9.88
N VAL A 244 10.49 -9.43 10.53
CA VAL A 244 9.51 -8.51 9.94
C VAL A 244 10.12 -7.70 8.80
N GLU A 245 11.39 -7.28 8.90
CA GLU A 245 12.06 -6.59 7.79
C GLU A 245 12.18 -7.45 6.53
N LEU A 246 12.41 -8.76 6.71
CA LEU A 246 12.57 -9.71 5.60
C LEU A 246 11.23 -10.21 5.04
N GLN A 247 10.26 -10.48 5.92
CA GLN A 247 8.97 -11.09 5.55
C GLN A 247 7.81 -10.09 5.47
N GLY A 248 8.06 -8.82 5.77
CA GLY A 248 7.09 -7.73 5.76
C GLY A 248 6.20 -7.68 4.52
N PRO A 249 6.72 -7.87 3.29
CA PRO A 249 5.88 -7.89 2.09
C PRO A 249 4.80 -8.98 2.12
N GLN A 250 5.14 -10.18 2.60
CA GLN A 250 4.20 -11.28 2.69
C GLN A 250 3.13 -11.05 3.78
N PHE A 251 3.45 -10.34 4.86
CA PHE A 251 2.46 -9.94 5.86
C PHE A 251 1.56 -8.81 5.34
N LEU A 252 2.16 -7.68 4.95
CA LEU A 252 1.43 -6.43 4.77
C LEU A 252 0.92 -6.23 3.34
N LEU A 253 1.74 -6.47 2.29
CA LEU A 253 1.31 -6.27 0.90
C LEU A 253 0.29 -7.33 0.43
N THR A 254 0.22 -8.48 1.12
CA THR A 254 -0.81 -9.50 0.86
C THR A 254 -1.97 -9.46 1.86
N LEU A 255 -2.04 -8.44 2.73
CA LEU A 255 -3.08 -8.28 3.75
C LEU A 255 -3.31 -9.57 4.57
N MET A 256 -2.20 -10.18 5.00
CA MET A 256 -2.14 -11.42 5.77
C MET A 256 -2.59 -12.71 5.07
N ILE A 257 -2.93 -12.68 3.77
CA ILE A 257 -3.39 -13.86 3.00
C ILE A 257 -2.36 -14.99 3.03
N GLN A 258 -1.07 -14.67 2.87
CA GLN A 258 -0.03 -15.69 2.85
C GLN A 258 0.28 -16.30 4.22
N VAL A 259 -0.23 -15.70 5.30
CA VAL A 259 0.10 -16.10 6.68
C VAL A 259 -1.09 -16.74 7.38
N LEU A 260 -2.25 -16.10 7.40
CA LEU A 260 -3.39 -16.56 8.19
C LEU A 260 -4.11 -17.76 7.54
N ASN A 261 -4.78 -18.55 8.37
CA ASN A 261 -5.84 -19.43 7.88
C ASN A 261 -7.07 -18.62 7.45
N ILE A 262 -7.98 -19.26 6.69
CA ILE A 262 -9.11 -18.55 6.09
C ILE A 262 -10.04 -17.92 7.13
N SER A 263 -10.35 -18.63 8.22
CA SER A 263 -11.27 -18.11 9.24
C SER A 263 -10.69 -16.86 9.92
N SER A 264 -9.41 -16.92 10.28
CA SER A 264 -8.68 -15.78 10.85
C SER A 264 -8.57 -14.61 9.88
N LEU A 265 -8.34 -14.89 8.59
CA LEU A 265 -8.29 -13.87 7.53
C LEU A 265 -9.65 -13.17 7.39
N LEU A 266 -10.74 -13.92 7.28
CA LEU A 266 -12.09 -13.36 7.07
C LEU A 266 -12.56 -12.56 8.29
N VAL A 267 -12.25 -12.99 9.52
CA VAL A 267 -12.52 -12.21 10.74
C VAL A 267 -11.74 -10.90 10.72
N THR A 268 -10.45 -10.95 10.38
CA THR A 268 -9.59 -9.76 10.30
C THR A 268 -10.11 -8.78 9.26
N TRP A 269 -10.42 -9.25 8.05
CA TRP A 269 -10.97 -8.40 7.00
C TRP A 269 -12.33 -7.85 7.37
N LYS A 270 -13.24 -8.65 7.94
CA LYS A 270 -14.55 -8.15 8.40
C LYS A 270 -14.37 -6.98 9.38
N GLU A 271 -13.45 -7.08 10.32
CA GLU A 271 -13.19 -5.98 11.24
C GLU A 271 -12.58 -4.76 10.53
N MET A 272 -11.61 -4.96 9.62
CA MET A 272 -11.03 -3.86 8.81
C MET A 272 -12.10 -3.05 8.08
N PHE A 273 -13.06 -3.73 7.45
CA PHE A 273 -14.16 -3.08 6.74
C PHE A 273 -15.15 -2.40 7.70
N LYS A 274 -15.45 -3.03 8.84
CA LYS A 274 -16.33 -2.48 9.86
C LYS A 274 -15.80 -1.15 10.42
N ILE A 275 -14.52 -1.10 10.80
CA ILE A 275 -13.92 0.10 11.39
C ILE A 275 -13.22 1.01 10.37
N LYS A 276 -13.20 0.61 9.10
CA LYS A 276 -12.55 1.32 7.98
C LYS A 276 -11.10 1.69 8.28
N SER A 277 -10.33 0.75 8.82
CA SER A 277 -8.97 1.00 9.29
C SER A 277 -8.06 -0.21 9.08
N PHE A 278 -6.76 0.08 8.94
CA PHE A 278 -5.70 -0.92 8.84
C PHE A 278 -5.31 -1.56 10.18
N ILE A 279 -5.75 -0.98 11.31
CA ILE A 279 -5.46 -1.46 12.69
C ILE A 279 -5.65 -2.99 12.88
N PRO A 280 -6.69 -3.64 12.34
CA PRO A 280 -6.87 -5.07 12.55
C PRO A 280 -5.77 -5.91 11.87
N ILE A 281 -5.18 -5.45 10.76
CA ILE A 281 -3.98 -6.07 10.17
C ILE A 281 -2.80 -5.94 11.14
N ASP A 282 -2.55 -4.73 11.65
CA ASP A 282 -1.45 -4.47 12.57
C ASP A 282 -1.53 -5.36 13.82
N LYS A 283 -2.73 -5.45 14.42
CA LYS A 283 -2.98 -6.32 15.57
C LYS A 283 -2.82 -7.80 15.21
N ALA A 284 -3.28 -8.24 14.04
CA ALA A 284 -3.13 -9.62 13.58
C ALA A 284 -1.65 -9.99 13.34
N VAL A 285 -0.83 -9.07 12.82
CA VAL A 285 0.62 -9.25 12.66
C VAL A 285 1.28 -9.42 14.03
N LEU A 286 1.05 -8.49 14.97
CA LEU A 286 1.64 -8.55 16.31
C LEU A 286 1.22 -9.81 17.07
N TYR A 287 -0.05 -10.21 16.97
CA TYR A 287 -0.52 -11.46 17.55
C TYR A 287 0.15 -12.69 16.96
N THR A 288 0.31 -12.71 15.63
CA THR A 288 0.99 -13.81 14.93
C THR A 288 2.44 -13.93 15.40
N LEU A 289 3.16 -12.81 15.53
CA LEU A 289 4.54 -12.78 16.01
C LEU A 289 4.64 -13.20 17.48
N LYS A 290 3.72 -12.74 18.34
CA LYS A 290 3.70 -13.14 19.75
C LYS A 290 3.45 -14.64 19.90
N THR A 291 2.53 -15.16 19.09
CA THR A 291 2.24 -16.60 19.01
C THR A 291 3.45 -17.40 18.52
N ALA A 292 4.21 -16.87 17.55
CA ALA A 292 5.43 -17.50 17.05
C ALA A 292 6.43 -17.78 18.19
N VAL A 293 6.67 -16.79 19.03
CA VAL A 293 7.56 -16.88 20.19
C VAL A 293 7.03 -17.89 21.20
N ILE A 294 5.76 -17.78 21.59
CA ILE A 294 5.13 -18.69 22.56
C ILE A 294 5.20 -20.16 22.10
N LYS A 295 5.08 -20.39 20.78
CA LYS A 295 5.14 -21.72 20.18
C LYS A 295 6.55 -22.16 19.79
N ASN A 296 7.58 -21.36 20.09
CA ASN A 296 8.98 -21.60 19.73
C ASN A 296 9.14 -21.94 18.23
N VAL A 297 8.47 -21.18 17.36
CA VAL A 297 8.55 -21.37 15.91
C VAL A 297 9.94 -20.98 15.43
N ASP A 298 10.58 -21.86 14.66
CA ASP A 298 11.83 -21.53 13.98
C ASP A 298 11.55 -20.57 12.81
N LEU A 299 11.77 -19.27 13.08
CA LEU A 299 11.65 -18.19 12.12
C LEU A 299 12.68 -18.26 10.99
N MET A 300 13.72 -19.08 11.12
CA MET A 300 14.77 -19.29 10.09
C MET A 300 14.51 -20.55 9.25
N SER A 301 13.41 -21.26 9.48
CA SER A 301 13.02 -22.42 8.67
C SER A 301 12.71 -22.03 7.22
N SER A 302 12.63 -23.02 6.32
CA SER A 302 12.44 -22.77 4.88
C SER A 302 11.09 -22.17 4.50
N LYS A 303 10.04 -22.38 5.31
CA LYS A 303 8.68 -21.86 5.08
C LYS A 303 8.03 -21.42 6.40
N PRO A 304 8.57 -20.39 7.07
CA PRO A 304 8.17 -20.03 8.43
C PRO A 304 6.73 -19.52 8.46
N LEU A 305 6.30 -18.75 7.45
CA LEU A 305 4.94 -18.21 7.34
C LEU A 305 3.86 -19.30 7.36
N ASN A 306 4.10 -20.41 6.66
CA ASN A 306 3.18 -21.55 6.64
C ASN A 306 3.04 -22.22 8.01
N ILE A 307 4.05 -22.12 8.86
CA ILE A 307 4.03 -22.67 10.22
C ILE A 307 3.29 -21.70 11.14
N LEU A 308 3.56 -20.40 11.03
CA LEU A 308 2.93 -19.34 11.83
C LEU A 308 1.39 -19.40 11.75
N GLY A 309 0.84 -19.47 10.54
CA GLY A 309 -0.60 -19.51 10.30
C GLY A 309 -1.34 -20.64 11.00
N LYS A 310 -0.65 -21.75 11.30
CA LYS A 310 -1.24 -22.93 11.96
C LYS A 310 -1.58 -22.69 13.42
N PHE A 311 -1.00 -21.66 14.04
CA PHE A 311 -1.19 -21.35 15.45
C PHE A 311 -2.08 -20.13 15.71
N VAL A 312 -2.55 -19.45 14.67
CA VAL A 312 -3.37 -18.24 14.78
C VAL A 312 -4.83 -18.57 14.57
N TYR A 313 -5.63 -18.60 15.63
CA TYR A 313 -7.04 -18.97 15.56
C TYR A 313 -7.97 -17.75 15.55
N TYR A 314 -9.05 -17.85 14.77
CA TYR A 314 -9.97 -16.74 14.56
C TYR A 314 -10.64 -16.27 15.86
N THR A 315 -10.89 -17.19 16.81
CA THR A 315 -11.48 -16.87 18.12
C THR A 315 -10.60 -15.90 18.92
N ASN A 316 -9.28 -16.10 18.88
CA ASN A 316 -8.35 -15.20 19.58
C ASN A 316 -8.27 -13.83 18.90
N LEU A 317 -8.37 -13.78 17.57
CA LEU A 317 -8.43 -12.50 16.87
C LEU A 317 -9.70 -11.72 17.19
N ILE A 318 -10.85 -12.39 17.33
CA ILE A 318 -12.09 -11.73 17.78
C ILE A 318 -11.90 -11.08 19.15
N GLU A 319 -11.32 -11.81 20.11
CA GLU A 319 -11.01 -11.27 21.45
C GLU A 319 -10.06 -10.07 21.38
N ILE A 320 -9.05 -10.13 20.51
CA ILE A 320 -8.08 -9.05 20.31
C ILE A 320 -8.72 -7.80 19.72
N PHE A 321 -9.66 -7.97 18.79
CA PHE A 321 -10.35 -6.86 18.15
C PHE A 321 -11.41 -6.22 19.05
N GLN A 322 -11.93 -6.95 20.05
CA GLN A 322 -12.86 -6.40 21.05
C GLN A 322 -12.16 -5.50 22.07
N ASN A 323 -10.85 -5.64 22.27
CA ASN A 323 -10.09 -4.81 23.20
C ASN A 323 -9.20 -3.82 22.43
N GLU A 324 -9.60 -2.55 22.46
CA GLU A 324 -8.93 -1.49 21.72
C GLU A 324 -7.48 -1.27 22.18
N ASN A 325 -7.15 -1.56 23.44
CA ASN A 325 -5.85 -1.28 24.06
C ASN A 325 -4.82 -2.41 23.89
N ILE A 326 -5.21 -3.56 23.32
CA ILE A 326 -4.26 -4.66 23.10
C ILE A 326 -3.18 -4.23 22.09
N TYR A 327 -1.92 -4.33 22.53
CA TYR A 327 -0.69 -3.87 21.88
C TYR A 327 -0.51 -2.36 21.76
N PHE A 328 -1.57 -1.65 21.36
CA PHE A 328 -1.55 -0.20 21.18
C PHE A 328 -2.98 0.34 21.04
N THR A 329 -3.15 1.61 21.37
CA THR A 329 -4.34 2.42 21.13
C THR A 329 -4.31 3.07 19.73
N LYS A 330 -5.48 3.54 19.25
CA LYS A 330 -5.57 4.30 17.99
C LYS A 330 -4.70 5.56 18.02
N PHE A 331 -4.63 6.24 19.16
CA PHE A 331 -3.82 7.43 19.35
C PHE A 331 -2.32 7.11 19.24
N GLU A 332 -1.83 6.10 19.97
CA GLU A 332 -0.42 5.67 19.90
C GLU A 332 -0.01 5.33 18.46
N ARG A 333 -0.86 4.61 17.72
CA ARG A 333 -0.60 4.31 16.30
C ARG A 333 -0.36 5.58 15.49
N ILE A 334 -1.22 6.59 15.63
CA ILE A 334 -1.05 7.88 14.93
C ILE A 334 0.29 8.50 15.30
N ILE A 335 0.62 8.54 16.60
CA ILE A 335 1.88 9.12 17.07
C ILE A 335 3.10 8.42 16.48
N TYR A 336 3.16 7.08 16.48
CA TYR A 336 4.31 6.36 15.93
C TYR A 336 4.47 6.55 14.42
N ILE A 337 3.36 6.58 13.68
CA ILE A 337 3.36 6.86 12.25
C ILE A 337 3.83 8.30 11.97
N GLU A 338 3.31 9.28 12.71
CA GLU A 338 3.74 10.68 12.60
C GLU A 338 5.22 10.87 12.96
N GLN A 339 5.70 10.20 14.02
CA GLN A 339 7.12 10.20 14.39
C GLN A 339 8.01 9.65 13.27
N PHE A 340 7.58 8.58 12.59
CA PHE A 340 8.31 8.05 11.45
C PHE A 340 8.43 9.10 10.34
N TYR A 341 7.33 9.73 9.94
CA TYR A 341 7.37 10.79 8.93
C TYR A 341 8.23 12.00 9.36
N SER A 342 8.17 12.39 10.63
CA SER A 342 9.02 13.46 11.19
C SER A 342 10.51 13.12 11.19
N LYS A 343 10.88 11.88 11.50
CA LYS A 343 12.27 11.40 11.40
C LYS A 343 12.75 11.34 9.94
N THR A 344 11.92 10.81 9.05
CA THR A 344 12.25 10.66 7.63
C THR A 344 12.44 12.01 6.94
N SER A 345 11.52 12.97 7.14
CA SER A 345 11.64 14.33 6.58
C SER A 345 12.93 15.05 7.03
N ARG A 346 13.33 14.89 8.30
CA ARG A 346 14.61 15.40 8.81
C ARG A 346 15.82 14.75 8.15
N SER A 347 15.74 13.46 7.86
CA SER A 347 16.86 12.74 7.24
C SER A 347 17.16 13.26 5.83
N TRP A 348 16.14 13.67 5.07
CA TRP A 348 16.30 14.15 3.69
C TRP A 348 17.10 15.45 3.57
N VAL A 349 17.17 16.24 4.64
CA VAL A 349 17.99 17.45 4.67
C VAL A 349 19.39 17.18 5.26
N SER A 350 19.71 15.96 5.71
CA SER A 350 21.06 15.67 6.19
C SER A 350 22.11 15.69 5.07
N ASN A 351 23.33 16.10 5.39
CA ASN A 351 24.48 16.07 4.48
C ASN A 351 25.16 14.68 4.46
N ASP A 352 24.41 13.61 4.76
CA ASP A 352 24.90 12.23 4.73
C ASP A 352 25.11 11.78 3.27
N SER A 353 26.27 11.19 2.98
CA SER A 353 26.63 10.76 1.61
C SER A 353 25.67 9.73 1.02
N ASN A 354 25.11 8.83 1.84
CA ASN A 354 24.11 7.86 1.39
C ASN A 354 22.79 8.53 1.03
N ILE A 355 22.39 9.56 1.78
CA ILE A 355 21.17 10.33 1.50
C ILE A 355 21.34 11.13 0.20
N LEU A 356 22.48 11.83 0.05
CA LEU A 356 22.80 12.57 -1.17
C LEU A 356 22.82 11.67 -2.41
N ASN A 357 23.43 10.48 -2.31
CA ASN A 357 23.44 9.51 -3.40
C ASN A 357 22.03 8.99 -3.73
N LYS A 358 21.19 8.74 -2.72
CA LYS A 358 19.77 8.37 -2.94
C LYS A 358 19.01 9.47 -3.67
N LEU A 359 19.18 10.72 -3.26
CA LEU A 359 18.54 11.89 -3.87
C LEU A 359 19.01 12.13 -5.31
N LYS A 360 20.31 11.90 -5.58
CA LYS A 360 20.86 11.91 -6.94
C LYS A 360 20.22 10.86 -7.84
N ASN A 361 19.97 9.66 -7.32
CA ASN A 361 19.38 8.57 -8.13
C ASN A 361 17.91 8.79 -8.50
N ILE A 362 17.21 9.68 -7.80
CA ILE A 362 15.78 9.97 -8.02
C ILE A 362 15.54 11.38 -8.57
N SER A 363 16.60 12.13 -8.87
CA SER A 363 16.52 13.48 -9.41
C SER A 363 17.56 13.68 -10.51
N ASN A 364 17.35 14.70 -11.32
CA ASN A 364 18.27 15.07 -12.40
C ASN A 364 19.35 16.07 -11.93
N PHE A 365 19.61 16.15 -10.62
CA PHE A 365 20.60 17.05 -10.01
C PHE A 365 21.88 16.33 -9.60
N GLU A 366 23.01 17.04 -9.68
CA GLU A 366 24.28 16.55 -9.15
C GLU A 366 24.34 16.70 -7.62
N VAL A 367 25.26 15.97 -6.97
CA VAL A 367 25.39 15.96 -5.50
C VAL A 367 25.59 17.36 -4.91
N ASP A 368 26.47 18.16 -5.52
CA ASP A 368 26.75 19.53 -5.06
C ASP A 368 25.51 20.44 -5.19
N GLU A 369 24.71 20.19 -6.23
CA GLU A 369 23.46 20.91 -6.46
C GLU A 369 22.43 20.60 -5.39
N ILE A 370 22.28 19.32 -5.09
CA ILE A 370 21.40 18.84 -4.02
C ILE A 370 21.83 19.44 -2.68
N ALA A 371 23.12 19.46 -2.38
CA ALA A 371 23.65 19.95 -1.10
C ALA A 371 23.33 21.44 -0.87
N SER A 372 23.40 22.28 -1.91
CA SER A 372 23.06 23.71 -1.74
C SER A 372 21.55 23.93 -1.67
N LEU A 373 20.76 23.18 -2.44
CA LEU A 373 19.30 23.20 -2.30
C LEU A 373 18.87 22.78 -0.88
N GLN A 374 19.56 21.81 -0.26
CA GLN A 374 19.30 21.44 1.14
C GLN A 374 19.56 22.61 2.11
N ILE A 375 20.61 23.41 1.89
CA ILE A 375 20.94 24.57 2.74
C ILE A 375 19.82 25.62 2.65
N GLU A 376 19.41 25.97 1.43
CA GLU A 376 18.37 26.95 1.19
C GLU A 376 17.01 26.50 1.72
N PHE A 377 16.66 25.23 1.48
CA PHE A 377 15.44 24.61 2.00
C PHE A 377 15.41 24.61 3.53
N LYS A 378 16.53 24.28 4.19
CA LYS A 378 16.65 24.34 5.67
C LYS A 378 16.39 25.74 6.19
N LYS A 379 16.97 26.77 5.56
CA LYS A 379 16.82 28.17 5.99
C LYS A 379 15.33 28.55 6.03
N ASN A 380 14.62 28.32 4.93
CA ASN A 380 13.19 28.61 4.84
C ASN A 380 12.35 27.78 5.82
N CYS A 381 12.67 26.49 6.00
CA CYS A 381 12.00 25.64 6.98
C CYS A 381 12.20 26.14 8.43
N LEU A 382 13.40 26.61 8.77
CA LEU A 382 13.73 27.10 10.12
C LEU A 382 13.04 28.43 10.41
N ASP A 383 13.07 29.36 9.46
CA ASP A 383 12.43 30.67 9.60
C ASP A 383 10.91 30.53 9.82
N GLN A 384 10.27 29.60 9.11
CA GLN A 384 8.84 29.30 9.29
C GLN A 384 8.52 28.58 10.59
N LYS A 385 9.35 27.58 10.96
CA LYS A 385 9.19 26.87 12.23
C LYS A 385 9.28 27.82 13.41
N ILE A 386 10.24 28.75 13.40
CA ILE A 386 10.38 29.73 14.49
C ILE A 386 9.12 30.56 14.62
N VAL A 387 8.52 31.02 13.52
CA VAL A 387 7.28 31.82 13.54
C VAL A 387 6.09 30.98 14.02
N GLN A 388 5.88 29.79 13.45
CA GLN A 388 4.76 28.92 13.79
C GLN A 388 4.84 28.36 15.21
N ILE A 389 6.01 27.88 15.65
CA ILE A 389 6.24 27.38 17.00
C ILE A 389 5.95 28.49 18.02
N ASN A 390 6.41 29.72 17.78
CA ASN A 390 6.14 30.83 18.71
C ASN A 390 4.65 31.19 18.82
N GLN A 391 3.90 31.17 17.72
CA GLN A 391 2.46 31.44 17.74
C GLN A 391 1.67 30.29 18.37
N GLN A 392 1.95 29.06 17.93
CA GLN A 392 1.23 27.87 18.39
C GLN A 392 1.59 27.52 19.83
N GLN A 393 2.87 27.53 20.26
CA GLN A 393 3.21 27.29 21.67
C GLN A 393 2.50 28.28 22.60
N ARG A 394 2.36 29.56 22.22
CA ARG A 394 1.60 30.54 23.03
C ARG A 394 0.11 30.22 23.11
N GLN A 395 -0.49 29.66 22.07
CA GLN A 395 -1.90 29.23 22.06
C GLN A 395 -2.09 27.90 22.78
N SER A 396 -1.26 26.90 22.48
CA SER A 396 -1.28 25.57 23.09
C SER A 396 -1.01 25.62 24.59
N ILE A 397 -0.06 26.43 25.08
CA ILE A 397 0.20 26.58 26.52
C ILE A 397 -1.01 27.21 27.24
N LYS A 398 -1.66 28.20 26.62
CA LYS A 398 -2.90 28.79 27.16
C LYS A 398 -4.05 27.79 27.22
N GLN A 399 -4.20 26.97 26.18
CA GLN A 399 -5.27 25.97 26.10
C GLN A 399 -4.99 24.76 27.01
N LEU A 400 -3.76 24.24 27.07
CA LEU A 400 -3.36 23.17 27.98
C LEU A 400 -3.52 23.59 29.45
N ALA A 401 -3.17 24.84 29.79
CA ALA A 401 -3.37 25.37 31.15
C ALA A 401 -4.85 25.51 31.53
N GLN A 402 -5.76 25.68 30.56
CA GLN A 402 -7.21 25.70 30.80
C GLN A 402 -7.81 24.31 30.97
N LEU A 403 -7.22 23.29 30.33
CA LEU A 403 -7.71 21.91 30.36
C LEU A 403 -7.20 21.12 31.57
N THR A 404 -6.09 21.50 32.19
CA THR A 404 -5.53 20.76 33.34
C THR A 404 -6.40 20.79 34.60
N ASP A 405 -7.46 21.61 34.62
CA ASP A 405 -8.42 21.72 35.72
C ASP A 405 -9.70 20.87 35.51
N SER A 406 -9.88 20.21 34.37
CA SER A 406 -11.05 19.37 34.04
C SER A 406 -10.67 17.95 33.62
N SER A 407 -11.53 16.98 33.95
CA SER A 407 -11.31 15.53 33.76
C SER A 407 -12.29 14.90 32.77
N ASP A 408 -12.76 15.66 31.77
CA ASP A 408 -13.79 15.22 30.83
C ASP A 408 -13.16 14.57 29.58
N GLU A 409 -13.85 13.59 28.97
CA GLU A 409 -13.34 12.84 27.80
C GLU A 409 -13.12 13.73 26.56
N GLU A 410 -13.90 14.80 26.41
CA GLU A 410 -13.72 15.80 25.34
C GLU A 410 -12.37 16.54 25.46
N ASP A 411 -11.88 16.75 26.69
CA ASP A 411 -10.59 17.40 26.95
C ASP A 411 -9.42 16.50 26.55
N ASP A 412 -9.57 15.18 26.69
CA ASP A 412 -8.55 14.21 26.30
C ASP A 412 -8.41 14.08 24.79
N GLU A 413 -9.51 14.10 24.01
CA GLU A 413 -9.43 14.13 22.55
C GLU A 413 -8.74 15.40 22.05
N TYR A 414 -9.07 16.55 22.65
CA TYR A 414 -8.44 17.82 22.31
C TYR A 414 -6.94 17.84 22.65
N ARG A 415 -6.55 17.35 23.85
CA ARG A 415 -5.13 17.18 24.24
C ARG A 415 -4.38 16.27 23.25
N GLN A 416 -4.99 15.18 22.83
CA GLN A 416 -4.41 14.28 21.82
C GLN A 416 -4.17 15.01 20.49
N GLN A 417 -5.13 15.81 20.03
CA GLN A 417 -4.97 16.62 18.82
C GLN A 417 -3.81 17.61 18.93
N LEU A 418 -3.66 18.28 20.09
CA LEU A 418 -2.52 19.18 20.35
C LEU A 418 -1.18 18.44 20.28
N ILE A 419 -1.08 17.24 20.85
CA ILE A 419 0.16 16.44 20.79
C ILE A 419 0.48 16.05 19.35
N ILE A 420 -0.51 15.61 18.57
CA ILE A 420 -0.34 15.29 17.15
C ILE A 420 0.17 16.53 16.38
N GLN A 421 -0.41 17.69 16.65
CA GLN A 421 0.01 18.95 16.04
C GLN A 421 1.48 19.27 16.36
N GLN A 422 1.94 19.05 17.59
CA GLN A 422 3.35 19.23 17.96
C GLN A 422 4.30 18.31 17.17
N PHE A 423 3.92 17.05 16.92
CA PHE A 423 4.71 16.15 16.07
C PHE A 423 4.72 16.58 14.60
N LYS A 424 3.62 17.16 14.10
CA LYS A 424 3.56 17.73 12.74
C LYS A 424 4.47 18.94 12.58
N LEU A 425 4.49 19.87 13.55
CA LEU A 425 5.39 21.05 13.55
C LEU A 425 6.87 20.67 13.53
N GLN A 426 7.19 19.49 14.02
CA GLN A 426 8.54 18.95 14.08
C GLN A 426 9.08 18.46 12.72
N LYS A 427 8.20 18.23 11.72
CA LYS A 427 8.55 17.78 10.36
C LYS A 427 9.35 18.85 9.60
N TYR A 428 10.35 18.44 8.84
CA TYR A 428 11.06 19.38 7.95
C TYR A 428 10.38 19.36 6.58
N GLY A 429 9.61 20.40 6.31
CA GLY A 429 8.95 20.56 5.04
C GLY A 429 8.48 21.99 4.82
N ILE A 430 8.16 22.30 3.57
CA ILE A 430 7.65 23.60 3.16
C ILE A 430 6.15 23.54 2.97
N ASN A 431 5.43 24.57 3.42
CA ASN A 431 4.00 24.69 3.17
C ASN A 431 3.72 25.17 1.74
N PHE A 432 2.44 25.25 1.39
CA PHE A 432 2.02 25.69 0.06
C PHE A 432 2.46 27.12 -0.30
N GLU A 433 2.42 28.07 0.65
CA GLU A 433 2.82 29.46 0.42
C GLU A 433 4.30 29.58 0.04
N THR A 434 5.14 28.82 0.73
CA THR A 434 6.58 28.74 0.46
C THR A 434 6.86 28.06 -0.88
N PHE A 435 6.09 27.02 -1.18
CA PHE A 435 6.17 26.35 -2.45
C PHE A 435 5.85 27.34 -3.58
N ILE A 436 4.80 28.16 -3.44
CA ILE A 436 4.50 29.23 -4.39
C ILE A 436 5.64 30.24 -4.51
N TYR A 437 6.25 30.68 -3.41
CA TYR A 437 7.43 31.56 -3.46
C TYR A 437 8.55 30.98 -4.34
N TYR A 438 8.87 29.70 -4.16
CA TYR A 438 9.85 29.00 -5.01
C TYR A 438 9.40 28.87 -6.46
N MET A 439 8.10 28.64 -6.69
CA MET A 439 7.54 28.53 -8.02
C MET A 439 7.47 29.88 -8.76
N ASP A 440 7.27 31.00 -8.05
CA ASP A 440 7.27 32.34 -8.62
C ASP A 440 8.68 32.74 -9.09
N ILE A 441 9.71 32.40 -8.31
CA ILE A 441 11.12 32.55 -8.73
C ILE A 441 11.39 31.76 -10.01
N PHE A 442 10.80 30.57 -10.13
CA PHE A 442 10.90 29.73 -11.32
C PHE A 442 10.15 30.35 -12.53
N GLN A 443 8.90 30.77 -12.36
CA GLN A 443 8.08 31.32 -13.43
C GLN A 443 8.63 32.61 -14.03
N GLN A 444 9.08 33.53 -13.18
CA GLN A 444 9.61 34.83 -13.62
C GLN A 444 10.82 34.70 -14.56
N LYS A 445 11.44 33.52 -14.67
CA LYS A 445 12.72 33.34 -15.36
C LYS A 445 12.73 32.27 -16.47
N GLU A 446 11.83 31.28 -16.48
CA GLU A 446 11.72 30.28 -17.57
C GLU A 446 10.43 30.33 -18.39
N ILE A 447 9.32 30.86 -17.83
CA ILE A 447 8.00 30.83 -18.47
C ILE A 447 7.50 32.28 -18.61
N SER A 448 8.07 33.04 -19.55
CA SER A 448 7.63 34.41 -19.83
C SER A 448 6.22 34.49 -20.41
N ASP A 449 5.72 33.38 -20.99
CA ASP A 449 4.61 33.44 -21.95
C ASP A 449 3.31 32.75 -21.49
N SER A 450 3.26 32.13 -20.29
CA SER A 450 2.00 31.66 -19.65
C SER A 450 2.26 31.17 -18.22
N PRO A 451 2.15 32.01 -17.17
CA PRO A 451 2.31 31.55 -15.80
C PRO A 451 1.25 30.49 -15.45
N LEU A 452 1.68 29.40 -14.79
CA LEU A 452 0.76 28.52 -14.07
C LEU A 452 0.08 29.36 -12.99
N ASP A 453 -1.24 29.23 -12.84
CA ASP A 453 -1.94 29.90 -11.75
C ASP A 453 -1.70 29.19 -10.40
N GLN A 454 -2.11 29.84 -9.30
CA GLN A 454 -1.97 29.26 -7.97
C GLN A 454 -2.74 27.94 -7.81
N GLU A 455 -3.88 27.77 -8.50
CA GLU A 455 -4.67 26.54 -8.44
C GLU A 455 -3.92 25.35 -9.06
N GLN A 456 -3.23 25.57 -10.18
CA GLN A 456 -2.40 24.56 -10.83
C GLN A 456 -1.21 24.15 -9.95
N PHE A 457 -0.57 25.11 -9.29
CA PHE A 457 0.48 24.80 -8.32
C PHE A 457 -0.03 24.07 -7.09
N LYS A 458 -1.26 24.36 -6.63
CA LYS A 458 -1.91 23.63 -5.53
C LYS A 458 -2.12 22.16 -5.88
N LEU A 459 -2.55 21.89 -7.11
CA LEU A 459 -2.69 20.54 -7.63
C LEU A 459 -1.34 19.82 -7.67
N VAL A 460 -0.27 20.49 -8.13
CA VAL A 460 1.10 19.95 -8.14
C VAL A 460 1.60 19.69 -6.71
N PHE A 461 1.41 20.63 -5.80
CA PHE A 461 1.78 20.47 -4.39
C PHE A 461 1.10 19.22 -3.79
N ASN A 462 -0.21 19.11 -3.97
CA ASN A 462 -0.99 17.96 -3.48
C ASN A 462 -0.56 16.62 -4.09
N LEU A 463 -0.03 16.62 -5.32
CA LEU A 463 0.49 15.42 -5.97
C LEU A 463 1.77 14.91 -5.29
N PHE A 464 2.67 15.83 -4.94
CA PHE A 464 3.97 15.52 -4.33
C PHE A 464 3.94 15.34 -2.82
N ASP A 465 2.93 15.85 -2.12
CA ASP A 465 2.68 15.55 -0.71
C ASP A 465 2.22 14.07 -0.58
N GLU A 466 3.20 13.17 -0.49
CA GLU A 466 3.00 11.71 -0.51
C GLU A 466 2.35 11.19 0.76
N ASN A 467 2.46 11.88 1.89
CA ASN A 467 1.87 11.46 3.17
C ASN A 467 0.67 12.31 3.58
N LYS A 468 0.22 13.25 2.75
CA LYS A 468 -0.90 14.18 3.03
C LYS A 468 -0.66 14.97 4.32
N SER A 469 0.58 15.39 4.52
CA SER A 469 0.98 16.18 5.68
C SER A 469 0.75 17.67 5.53
N GLU A 470 0.32 18.13 4.34
CA GLU A 470 0.21 19.55 3.95
C GLU A 470 1.57 20.26 3.91
N LEU A 471 2.65 19.48 3.90
CA LEU A 471 4.03 19.92 3.79
C LEU A 471 4.73 19.05 2.75
N LEU A 472 5.59 19.66 1.93
CA LEU A 472 6.54 18.91 1.11
C LEU A 472 7.85 18.78 1.86
N ASP A 473 8.29 17.55 2.11
CA ASP A 473 9.66 17.33 2.57
C ASP A 473 10.69 17.61 1.46
N PHE A 474 11.98 17.63 1.81
CA PHE A 474 13.01 17.98 0.84
C PHE A 474 13.07 17.01 -0.35
N ARG A 475 12.80 15.72 -0.14
CA ARG A 475 12.78 14.74 -1.23
C ARG A 475 11.63 15.05 -2.18
N GLU A 476 10.43 15.25 -1.65
CA GLU A 476 9.23 15.54 -2.43
C GLU A 476 9.41 16.84 -3.25
N PHE A 477 9.91 17.89 -2.60
CA PHE A 477 10.25 19.15 -3.24
C PHE A 477 11.33 18.98 -4.33
N LEU A 478 12.40 18.23 -4.06
CA LEU A 478 13.49 17.99 -5.02
C LEU A 478 13.00 17.25 -6.27
N ILE A 479 12.16 16.22 -6.12
CA ILE A 479 11.60 15.48 -7.27
C ILE A 479 10.72 16.40 -8.11
N CYS A 480 9.84 17.18 -7.46
CA CYS A 480 9.00 18.17 -8.13
C CYS A 480 9.86 19.15 -8.94
N LEU A 481 10.88 19.75 -8.30
CA LEU A 481 11.78 20.69 -8.94
C LEU A 481 12.61 20.04 -10.06
N SER A 482 13.02 18.79 -9.88
CA SER A 482 13.74 18.02 -10.90
C SER A 482 12.91 17.84 -12.17
N ILE A 483 11.63 17.51 -12.03
CA ILE A 483 10.71 17.38 -13.18
C ILE A 483 10.47 18.74 -13.81
N LEU A 484 10.19 19.78 -13.02
CA LEU A 484 9.93 21.13 -13.51
C LEU A 484 11.13 21.75 -14.25
N LEU A 485 12.34 21.65 -13.69
CA LEU A 485 13.55 22.25 -14.28
C LEU A 485 14.16 21.36 -15.37
N ARG A 486 14.20 20.04 -15.15
CA ARG A 486 15.03 19.13 -15.95
C ARG A 486 14.27 17.98 -16.60
N GLY A 487 13.00 17.78 -16.28
CA GLY A 487 12.18 16.74 -16.90
C GLY A 487 11.94 16.96 -18.40
N SER A 488 11.71 15.85 -19.08
CA SER A 488 11.16 15.76 -20.44
C SER A 488 9.77 16.41 -20.52
N PHE A 489 9.32 16.73 -21.74
CA PHE A 489 7.94 17.16 -21.97
C PHE A 489 6.97 16.10 -21.45
N ALA A 490 7.23 14.83 -21.74
CA ALA A 490 6.43 13.71 -21.24
C ALA A 490 6.33 13.68 -19.71
N GLU A 491 7.42 13.84 -18.96
CA GLU A 491 7.41 13.86 -17.49
C GLU A 491 6.62 15.04 -16.93
N LYS A 492 6.83 16.25 -17.47
CA LYS A 492 6.09 17.45 -17.05
C LYS A 492 4.59 17.30 -17.34
N PHE A 493 4.24 16.78 -18.51
CA PHE A 493 2.84 16.60 -18.90
C PHE A 493 2.14 15.54 -18.04
N LYS A 494 2.81 14.41 -17.76
CA LYS A 494 2.33 13.40 -16.81
C LYS A 494 2.08 14.00 -15.43
N MET A 495 3.02 14.81 -14.94
CA MET A 495 2.90 15.49 -13.64
C MET A 495 1.66 16.40 -13.61
N PHE A 496 1.51 17.33 -14.57
CA PHE A 496 0.36 18.24 -14.60
C PHE A 496 -0.97 17.52 -14.79
N PHE A 497 -1.00 16.48 -15.64
CA PHE A 497 -2.20 15.68 -15.86
C PHE A 497 -2.62 14.94 -14.59
N THR A 498 -1.66 14.29 -13.91
CA THR A 498 -1.92 13.55 -12.66
C THR A 498 -2.30 14.48 -11.52
N ALA A 499 -1.76 15.70 -11.50
CA ALA A 499 -2.13 16.73 -10.55
C ALA A 499 -3.60 17.18 -10.75
N HIS A 500 -4.05 17.36 -12.00
CA HIS A 500 -5.38 17.90 -12.27
C HIS A 500 -6.54 16.92 -12.01
N THR A 501 -6.33 15.60 -12.06
CA THR A 501 -7.45 14.66 -11.87
C THR A 501 -7.07 13.32 -11.26
N SER A 502 -8.04 12.73 -10.56
CA SER A 502 -8.07 11.31 -10.22
C SER A 502 -8.77 10.43 -11.25
N THR A 503 -9.38 10.96 -12.34
CA THR A 503 -9.94 10.10 -13.41
C THR A 503 -10.00 10.67 -14.85
N VAL A 504 -10.49 11.90 -15.13
CA VAL A 504 -10.73 12.38 -16.53
C VAL A 504 -10.75 13.92 -16.66
N LEU A 505 -10.12 14.49 -17.71
CA LEU A 505 -10.14 15.90 -18.13
C LEU A 505 -11.05 16.14 -19.35
N GLN A 506 -11.67 17.32 -19.46
CA GLN A 506 -12.30 17.77 -20.71
C GLN A 506 -11.24 18.26 -21.73
N PHE A 507 -11.61 18.34 -23.02
CA PHE A 507 -10.68 18.81 -24.06
C PHE A 507 -10.05 20.16 -23.78
N TYR A 508 -10.82 21.14 -23.29
CA TYR A 508 -10.30 22.48 -23.03
C TYR A 508 -9.27 22.48 -21.89
N GLU A 509 -9.47 21.65 -20.87
CA GLU A 509 -8.54 21.47 -19.74
C GLU A 509 -7.26 20.78 -20.22
N PHE A 510 -7.41 19.72 -21.02
CA PHE A 510 -6.29 19.01 -21.63
C PHE A 510 -5.47 19.91 -22.56
N GLN A 511 -6.14 20.72 -23.38
CA GLN A 511 -5.51 21.71 -24.24
C GLN A 511 -4.79 22.78 -23.43
N ALA A 512 -5.38 23.25 -22.32
CA ALA A 512 -4.72 24.18 -21.41
C ALA A 512 -3.41 23.59 -20.88
N LEU A 513 -3.41 22.32 -20.44
CA LEU A 513 -2.19 21.63 -20.01
C LEU A 513 -1.13 21.54 -21.11
N LEU A 514 -1.53 21.26 -22.34
CA LEU A 514 -0.60 21.25 -23.48
C LEU A 514 -0.01 22.64 -23.73
N SER A 515 -0.85 23.68 -23.66
CA SER A 515 -0.44 25.06 -23.89
C SER A 515 0.55 25.57 -22.84
N LEU A 516 0.51 25.05 -21.61
CA LEU A 516 1.48 25.36 -20.55
C LEU A 516 2.89 24.89 -20.91
N LEU A 517 3.02 23.79 -21.66
CA LEU A 517 4.32 23.19 -21.98
C LEU A 517 4.81 23.51 -23.39
N ILE A 518 3.93 23.91 -24.29
CA ILE A 518 4.25 24.23 -25.69
C ILE A 518 4.40 25.75 -25.83
N PRO A 519 5.56 26.27 -26.28
CA PRO A 519 5.77 27.72 -26.45
C PRO A 519 4.73 28.39 -27.36
N GLN A 520 4.31 29.62 -27.04
CA GLN A 520 3.31 30.36 -27.83
C GLN A 520 3.66 30.47 -29.32
N GLN A 521 4.95 30.63 -29.64
CA GLN A 521 5.47 30.67 -31.01
C GLN A 521 5.13 29.39 -31.81
N ILE A 522 5.08 28.25 -31.14
CA ILE A 522 4.67 26.98 -31.75
C ILE A 522 3.15 26.88 -31.78
N GLN A 523 2.45 27.40 -30.76
CA GLN A 523 0.98 27.37 -30.70
C GLN A 523 0.28 28.10 -31.86
N ILE A 524 0.93 29.11 -32.45
CA ILE A 524 0.37 29.83 -33.61
C ILE A 524 0.53 29.08 -34.95
N THR A 525 1.37 28.05 -35.01
CA THR A 525 1.68 27.32 -36.25
C THR A 525 0.50 26.50 -36.77
N GLN A 526 0.45 26.28 -38.09
CA GLN A 526 -0.54 25.37 -38.67
C GLN A 526 -0.34 23.92 -38.20
N GLU A 527 0.91 23.50 -37.96
CA GLU A 527 1.24 22.16 -37.47
C GLU A 527 0.61 21.90 -36.09
N TYR A 528 0.65 22.87 -35.17
CA TYR A 528 -0.02 22.78 -33.87
C TYR A 528 -1.55 22.73 -34.00
N LYS A 529 -2.14 23.56 -34.87
CA LYS A 529 -3.60 23.52 -35.13
C LYS A 529 -4.04 22.17 -35.68
N GLN A 530 -3.28 21.58 -36.60
CA GLN A 530 -3.52 20.24 -37.13
C GLN A 530 -3.36 19.17 -36.03
N PHE A 531 -2.35 19.28 -35.17
CA PHE A 531 -2.18 18.41 -34.01
C PHE A 531 -3.41 18.44 -33.09
N LEU A 532 -3.88 19.63 -32.69
CA LEU A 532 -5.08 19.77 -31.85
C LEU A 532 -6.33 19.15 -32.50
N GLN A 533 -6.48 19.26 -33.82
CA GLN A 533 -7.57 18.60 -34.54
C GLN A 533 -7.44 17.08 -34.52
N ARG A 534 -6.23 16.52 -34.68
CA ARG A 534 -5.99 15.06 -34.63
C ARG A 534 -6.32 14.47 -33.26
N ILE A 535 -5.96 15.15 -32.18
CA ILE A 535 -6.15 14.63 -30.83
C ILE A 535 -7.55 14.93 -30.27
N LYS A 536 -8.37 15.74 -30.96
CA LYS A 536 -9.65 16.25 -30.43
C LYS A 536 -10.58 15.11 -30.00
N ARG A 537 -10.90 15.10 -28.71
CA ARG A 537 -11.84 14.18 -28.04
C ARG A 537 -12.66 14.98 -27.04
N SER A 538 -13.81 14.48 -26.59
CA SER A 538 -14.59 15.16 -25.54
C SER A 538 -13.84 15.16 -24.21
N GLN A 539 -13.20 14.03 -23.89
CA GLN A 539 -12.59 13.74 -22.60
C GLN A 539 -11.27 12.98 -22.75
N PHE A 540 -10.36 13.19 -21.81
CA PHE A 540 -9.01 12.60 -21.74
C PHE A 540 -8.78 12.01 -20.36
N ASN A 541 -8.55 10.71 -20.27
CA ASN A 541 -8.00 10.08 -19.07
C ASN A 541 -6.47 9.91 -19.19
N TYR A 542 -5.87 9.26 -18.19
CA TYR A 542 -4.42 9.03 -18.17
C TYR A 542 -3.92 8.23 -19.39
N PHE A 543 -4.67 7.26 -19.89
CA PHE A 543 -4.31 6.50 -21.10
C PHE A 543 -4.41 7.33 -22.38
N ASP A 544 -5.45 8.17 -22.52
CA ASP A 544 -5.53 9.13 -23.62
C ASP A 544 -4.30 10.02 -23.65
N MET A 545 -3.91 10.56 -22.48
CA MET A 545 -2.72 11.39 -22.32
C MET A 545 -1.45 10.69 -22.82
N LEU A 546 -1.24 9.43 -22.44
CA LEU A 546 -0.09 8.65 -22.87
C LEU A 546 -0.08 8.35 -24.37
N ASN A 547 -1.25 8.15 -24.96
CA ASN A 547 -1.37 7.98 -26.41
C ASN A 547 -1.07 9.29 -27.15
N VAL A 548 -1.52 10.42 -26.62
CA VAL A 548 -1.19 11.74 -27.16
C VAL A 548 0.31 11.98 -27.10
N LEU A 549 0.99 11.60 -26.02
CA LEU A 549 2.46 11.71 -25.89
C LEU A 549 3.24 10.95 -26.98
N LYS A 550 2.61 10.00 -27.68
CA LYS A 550 3.21 9.28 -28.82
C LYS A 550 2.96 9.96 -30.17
N ASP A 551 2.24 11.08 -30.21
CA ASP A 551 1.99 11.80 -31.47
C ASP A 551 3.31 12.36 -32.04
N PRO A 552 3.57 12.21 -33.35
CA PRO A 552 4.81 12.69 -33.98
C PRO A 552 5.11 14.16 -33.71
N PHE A 553 4.08 15.00 -33.54
CA PHE A 553 4.26 16.42 -33.24
C PHE A 553 4.93 16.64 -31.88
N LEU A 554 4.50 15.92 -30.85
CA LEU A 554 5.08 16.05 -29.51
C LEU A 554 6.48 15.46 -29.42
N ILE A 555 6.73 14.34 -30.12
CA ILE A 555 8.07 13.75 -30.23
C ILE A 555 9.05 14.76 -30.87
N LYS A 556 8.63 15.45 -31.93
CA LYS A 556 9.43 16.51 -32.57
C LYS A 556 9.72 17.69 -31.64
N ILE A 557 8.74 18.11 -30.83
CA ILE A 557 8.94 19.18 -29.82
C ILE A 557 9.94 18.73 -28.74
N GLU A 558 9.81 17.49 -28.27
CA GLU A 558 10.71 16.87 -27.30
C GLU A 558 12.16 16.90 -27.85
N ASP A 559 12.37 16.47 -29.10
CA ASP A 559 13.67 16.46 -29.75
C ASP A 559 14.27 17.86 -29.92
N LEU A 560 13.47 18.85 -30.34
CA LEU A 560 13.90 20.25 -30.48
C LEU A 560 14.36 20.84 -29.14
N LYS A 561 13.63 20.57 -28.05
CA LYS A 561 14.02 21.02 -26.71
C LYS A 561 15.29 20.32 -26.23
N GLN A 562 15.45 19.03 -26.52
CA GLN A 562 16.68 18.30 -26.16
C GLN A 562 17.91 18.84 -26.91
N GLN A 563 17.78 19.18 -28.19
CA GLN A 563 18.85 19.79 -28.98
C GLN A 563 19.23 21.19 -28.46
N GLN A 564 18.26 22.03 -28.11
CA GLN A 564 18.52 23.34 -27.47
C GLN A 564 19.20 23.18 -26.09
N LYS A 565 18.81 22.16 -25.32
CA LYS A 565 19.37 21.86 -23.99
C LYS A 565 20.80 21.30 -24.06
N GLN A 566 21.19 20.65 -25.17
CA GLN A 566 22.58 20.25 -25.44
C GLN A 566 23.44 21.45 -25.87
N GLN A 567 22.87 22.46 -26.53
CA GLN A 567 23.55 23.71 -26.89
C GLN A 567 23.73 24.66 -25.68
N ILE A 568 22.78 24.66 -24.74
CA ILE A 568 22.85 25.43 -23.49
C ILE A 568 23.41 24.53 -22.39
N GLN A 569 24.74 24.43 -22.28
CA GLN A 569 25.38 23.76 -21.14
C GLN A 569 24.91 24.38 -19.81
N LYS A 570 24.18 23.57 -19.01
CA LYS A 570 24.04 23.47 -17.52
C LYS A 570 24.20 24.69 -16.58
N LEU A 571 24.40 25.95 -17.00
CA LEU A 571 25.03 26.96 -16.14
C LEU A 571 24.19 28.12 -15.59
N ASN A 572 22.87 28.21 -15.78
CA ASN A 572 22.16 29.47 -15.40
C ASN A 572 20.88 29.38 -14.56
N THR A 573 20.28 28.22 -14.31
CA THR A 573 19.08 28.11 -13.46
C THR A 573 19.40 27.81 -12.00
N TYR A 574 20.35 26.91 -11.73
CA TYR A 574 20.73 26.46 -10.39
C TYR A 574 21.41 27.57 -9.54
N ASN A 575 22.45 28.22 -10.08
CA ASN A 575 23.19 29.30 -9.40
C ASN A 575 22.33 30.54 -9.09
N ARG A 576 21.11 30.64 -9.62
CA ARG A 576 20.21 31.79 -9.45
C ARG A 576 19.00 31.49 -8.55
N PHE A 577 18.77 30.22 -8.22
CA PHE A 577 17.82 29.79 -7.18
C PHE A 577 18.42 30.10 -5.79
N ILE A 578 19.71 29.79 -5.61
CA ILE A 578 20.46 29.99 -4.35
C ILE A 578 20.78 31.47 -4.04
N ASN A 579 20.83 32.32 -5.07
CA ASN A 579 21.29 33.72 -4.96
C ASN A 579 20.15 34.77 -5.06
N GLY A 580 18.89 34.35 -5.14
CA GLY A 580 17.70 35.22 -5.12
C GLY A 580 17.02 35.16 -3.77
#